data_AF-A0A6N7XVT4-F1
#
_entry.id   AF-A0A6N7XVT4-F1
#
_cell.length_a   1.000
_cell.length_b   1.000
_cell.length_c   1.000
_cell.angle_alpha   90.00
_cell.angle_beta   90.00
_cell.angle_gamma   90.00
#
_symmetry.space_group_name_H-M   'P 1'
#
loop_
_entity.id
_entity.type
_entity.pdbx_description
1 polymer ?
#
loop_
_entity_poly.entity_id
_entity_poly.type
_entity_poly.pdbx_seq_one_letter_code
_entity_poly.pdbx_strand_id
1 'polypeptide(L)'
;MEKQLLNRKIYKSIKKYDRQEMEDFLRTIYEEGFKDGFQEGTKTGQQVDVQIELVQFLEHLDIKGIGEKTKEKILQSYKKRKGER
;
A
#
# COMPACT_ATOMS: atom_id res chain seq x y z
N MET A 1 8.25 7.05 -2.23
CA MET A 1 8.19 8.37 -1.57
C MET A 1 9.61 8.83 -1.36
N GLU A 2 9.96 10.05 -1.80
CA GLU A 2 11.24 10.62 -1.40
C GLU A 2 11.25 10.73 0.12
N LYS A 3 12.22 10.08 0.77
CA LYS A 3 12.44 10.28 2.20
C LYS A 3 12.78 11.76 2.36
N GLN A 4 11.86 12.56 2.90
CA GLN A 4 12.18 13.89 3.37
C GLN A 4 13.11 13.75 4.58
N LEU A 5 14.38 13.55 4.30
CA LEU A 5 15.41 13.45 5.31
C LEU A 5 15.55 14.80 5.98
N LEU A 6 15.67 14.77 7.31
CA LEU A 6 15.89 15.95 8.12
C LEU A 6 17.14 16.70 7.61
N ASN A 7 16.95 17.85 6.98
CA ASN A 7 18.06 18.67 6.52
C ASN A 7 18.43 19.72 7.57
N ARG A 8 19.63 20.31 7.44
CA ARG A 8 20.17 21.27 8.42
C ARG A 8 19.28 22.50 8.61
N LYS A 9 18.51 22.91 7.59
CA LYS A 9 17.59 24.04 7.66
C LYS A 9 16.37 23.69 8.52
N ILE A 10 15.74 22.55 8.25
CA ILE A 10 14.58 22.04 9.00
C ILE A 10 14.94 21.74 10.45
N TYR A 11 16.10 21.12 10.71
CA TYR A 11 16.56 20.88 12.07
C TYR A 11 16.69 22.18 12.88
N LYS A 12 17.27 23.22 12.27
CA LYS A 12 17.46 24.51 12.93
C LYS A 12 16.15 25.27 13.15
N SER A 13 15.13 25.07 12.31
CA SER A 13 13.82 25.68 12.53
C SER A 13 13.09 24.99 13.67
N ILE A 14 13.03 23.65 13.67
CA ILE A 14 12.39 22.87 14.74
C ILE A 14 13.00 23.19 16.11
N LYS A 15 14.33 23.32 16.19
CA LYS A 15 15.02 23.67 17.45
C LYS A 15 14.58 25.02 18.03
N LYS A 16 14.05 25.92 17.21
CA LYS A 16 13.63 27.28 17.62
C LYS A 16 12.15 27.39 17.92
N TYR A 17 11.38 26.32 17.72
CA TYR A 17 9.94 26.35 17.92
C TYR A 17 9.59 26.68 19.37
N ASP A 18 8.59 27.54 19.52
CA ASP A 18 7.91 27.70 20.79
C ASP A 18 7.03 26.49 21.11
N ARG A 19 6.37 26.52 22.26
CA ARG A 19 5.54 25.39 22.71
C ARG A 19 4.40 25.10 21.73
N GLN A 20 3.73 26.13 21.21
CA GLN A 20 2.60 25.96 20.31
C GLN A 20 3.06 25.38 18.97
N GLU A 21 4.15 25.94 18.43
CA GLU A 21 4.76 25.45 17.20
C GLU A 21 5.24 23.99 17.31
N MET A 22 5.75 23.58 18.48
CA MET A 22 6.11 22.19 18.73
C MET A 22 4.88 21.27 18.84
N GLU A 23 3.81 21.70 19.52
CA GLU A 23 2.57 20.91 19.62
C GLU A 23 1.93 20.70 18.23
N ASP A 24 1.94 21.74 17.38
CA ASP A 24 1.42 21.68 16.01
C ASP A 24 2.30 20.82 15.09
N PHE A 25 3.62 20.90 15.24
CA PHE A 25 4.56 20.04 14.51
C PHE A 25 4.34 18.56 14.81
N LEU A 26 4.18 18.18 16.09
CA LEU A 26 3.92 16.80 16.49
C LEU A 26 2.58 16.28 15.95
N ARG A 27 1.54 17.11 16.00
CA ARG A 27 0.23 16.79 15.43
C ARG A 27 0.33 16.51 13.93
N THR A 28 1.04 17.38 13.22
CA THR A 28 1.23 17.26 11.77
C THR A 28 1.92 15.94 11.41
N ILE A 29 3.02 15.58 12.11
CA ILE A 29 3.71 14.30 11.89
C ILE A 29 2.78 13.11 12.12
N TYR A 30 1.97 13.16 13.18
CA TYR A 30 1.04 12.06 13.48
C TYR A 30 -0.03 11.92 12.38
N GLU A 31 -0.65 13.02 11.96
CA GLU A 31 -1.67 13.03 10.92
C GLU A 31 -1.14 12.55 9.57
N GLU A 32 0.05 13.02 9.18
CA GLU A 32 0.73 12.59 7.96
C GLU A 32 1.08 11.11 8.03
N GLY A 33 1.67 10.65 9.13
CA GLY A 33 2.02 9.23 9.32
C GLY A 33 0.79 8.32 9.30
N PHE A 34 -0.32 8.73 9.92
CA PHE A 34 -1.58 7.99 9.87
C PHE A 34 -2.14 7.94 8.46
N LYS A 35 -2.15 9.06 7.74
CA LYS A 35 -2.67 9.15 6.37
C LYS A 35 -1.85 8.29 5.41
N ASP A 36 -0.53 8.32 5.52
CA ASP A 36 0.38 7.52 4.70
C ASP A 36 0.17 6.03 4.99
N GLY A 37 0.14 5.63 6.26
CA GLY A 37 -0.15 4.26 6.67
C GLY A 37 -1.53 3.78 6.21
N PHE A 38 -2.56 4.63 6.30
CA PHE A 38 -3.91 4.33 5.82
C PHE A 38 -3.95 4.18 4.30
N GLN A 39 -3.28 5.04 3.55
CA GLN A 39 -3.21 4.94 2.08
C GLN A 39 -2.47 3.68 1.63
N GLU A 40 -1.36 3.34 2.27
CA GLU A 40 -0.61 2.12 1.99
C GLU A 40 -1.43 0.87 2.35
N GLY A 41 -2.08 0.89 3.52
CA GLY A 41 -3.01 -0.15 3.95
C GLY A 41 -4.18 -0.33 2.99
N THR A 42 -4.78 0.76 2.51
CA THR A 42 -5.90 0.73 1.55
C THR A 42 -5.46 0.17 0.20
N LYS A 43 -4.30 0.59 -0.32
CA LYS A 43 -3.73 0.04 -1.56
C LYS A 43 -3.46 -1.46 -1.41
N THR A 44 -2.96 -1.89 -0.27
CA THR A 44 -2.69 -3.30 0.01
C THR A 44 -3.99 -4.09 0.15
N GLY A 45 -4.98 -3.55 0.88
CA GLY A 45 -6.29 -4.16 1.06
C GLY A 45 -7.05 -4.35 -0.25
N GLN A 46 -7.17 -3.30 -1.08
CA GLN A 46 -7.78 -3.40 -2.41
C GLN A 46 -7.10 -4.44 -3.29
N GLN A 47 -5.78 -4.56 -3.18
CA GLN A 47 -5.02 -5.57 -3.92
C GLN A 47 -5.25 -7.00 -3.44
N VAL A 48 -5.53 -7.19 -2.14
CA VAL A 48 -5.88 -8.49 -1.56
C VAL A 48 -7.29 -8.88 -1.99
N ASP A 49 -8.24 -7.94 -1.98
CA ASP A 49 -9.61 -8.18 -2.44
C ASP A 49 -9.66 -8.67 -3.89
N VAL A 50 -8.94 -8.02 -4.80
CA VAL A 50 -8.86 -8.46 -6.22
C VAL A 50 -8.25 -9.86 -6.36
N GLN A 51 -7.32 -10.26 -5.48
CA GLN A 51 -6.76 -11.63 -5.50
C GLN A 51 -7.79 -12.65 -5.04
N ILE A 52 -8.54 -12.34 -3.98
CA ILE A 52 -9.60 -13.21 -3.44
C ILE A 52 -10.71 -13.37 -4.48
N GLU A 53 -11.18 -12.26 -5.07
CA GLU A 53 -12.20 -12.27 -6.12
C GLU A 53 -11.76 -13.10 -7.33
N LEU A 54 -10.50 -13.00 -7.76
CA LEU A 54 -9.98 -13.79 -8.88
C LEU A 54 -9.96 -15.29 -8.60
N VAL A 55 -9.58 -15.70 -7.38
CA VAL A 55 -9.59 -17.12 -6.97
C VAL A 55 -11.02 -17.64 -6.93
N GLN A 56 -11.93 -16.93 -6.26
CA GLN A 56 -13.35 -17.30 -6.20
C GLN A 56 -13.98 -17.38 -7.59
N PHE A 57 -13.69 -16.41 -8.45
CA PHE A 57 -14.16 -16.42 -9.84
C PHE A 57 -13.68 -17.67 -10.58
N LEU A 58 -12.39 -18.02 -10.51
CA LEU A 58 -11.85 -19.20 -11.19
C LEU A 58 -12.40 -20.51 -10.61
N GLU A 59 -12.65 -20.59 -9.31
CA GLU A 59 -13.25 -21.77 -8.67
C GLU A 59 -14.68 -22.02 -9.14
N HIS A 60 -15.50 -20.97 -9.25
CA HIS A 60 -16.90 -21.07 -9.67
C HIS A 60 -17.12 -21.17 -11.18
N LEU A 61 -16.08 -20.98 -12.00
CA LEU A 61 -16.19 -21.15 -13.45
C LEU A 61 -16.21 -22.63 -13.86
N ASP A 62 -17.39 -23.13 -14.22
CA ASP A 62 -17.60 -24.33 -15.04
C ASP A 62 -17.64 -23.98 -16.54
N ILE A 63 -16.55 -23.37 -17.03
CA ILE A 63 -16.40 -23.08 -18.46
C ILE A 63 -15.80 -24.30 -19.16
N LYS A 64 -16.52 -24.81 -20.15
CA LYS A 64 -16.04 -25.88 -21.03
C LYS A 64 -14.68 -25.50 -21.65
N GLY A 65 -13.64 -26.27 -21.32
CA GLY A 65 -12.27 -26.07 -21.83
C GLY A 65 -11.28 -25.43 -20.85
N ILE A 66 -11.74 -24.98 -19.67
CA ILE A 66 -10.86 -24.47 -18.61
C ILE A 66 -10.82 -25.47 -17.45
N GLY A 67 -9.84 -26.36 -17.47
CA GLY A 67 -9.57 -27.31 -16.37
C GLY A 67 -8.64 -26.74 -15.30
N GLU A 68 -8.48 -27.47 -14.20
CA GLU A 68 -7.68 -27.10 -13.02
C GLU A 68 -6.28 -26.59 -13.37
N LYS A 69 -5.55 -27.32 -14.23
CA LYS A 69 -4.19 -26.93 -14.66
C LYS A 69 -4.15 -25.59 -15.40
N THR A 70 -5.21 -25.23 -16.11
CA THR A 70 -5.31 -23.94 -16.80
C THR A 70 -5.60 -22.83 -15.79
N LYS A 71 -6.47 -23.08 -14.80
CA LYS A 71 -6.76 -22.14 -13.69
C LYS A 71 -5.49 -21.83 -12.89
N GLU A 72 -4.70 -22.85 -12.55
CA GLU A 72 -3.40 -22.68 -11.87
C GLU A 72 -2.42 -21.85 -12.69
N LYS A 73 -2.30 -22.10 -14.00
CA LYS A 73 -1.41 -21.32 -14.88
C LYS A 73 -1.82 -19.85 -14.94
N ILE A 74 -3.12 -19.55 -14.97
CA ILE A 74 -3.64 -18.18 -14.96
C ILE A 74 -3.25 -17.48 -13.64
N LEU A 75 -3.47 -18.14 -12.49
CA LEU A 75 -3.08 -17.60 -11.18
C LEU A 75 -1.57 -17.37 -11.06
N GLN A 76 -0.75 -18.30 -11.54
CA GLN A 76 0.71 -18.16 -11.54
C GLN A 76 1.17 -17.01 -12.45
N SER A 77 0.60 -16.89 -13.65
CA SER A 77 0.90 -15.79 -14.56
C SER A 77 0.51 -14.44 -13.95
N TYR A 78 -0.66 -14.36 -13.31
CA TYR A 78 -1.11 -13.17 -12.59
C TYR A 78 -0.17 -12.79 -11.44
N LYS A 79 0.23 -13.76 -10.60
CA LYS A 79 1.19 -13.55 -9.50
C LYS A 79 2.55 -13.09 -10.02
N LYS A 80 3.07 -13.72 -11.08
CA LYS A 80 4.37 -13.35 -11.69
C LYS A 80 4.36 -11.92 -12.24
N ARG A 81 3.33 -11.56 -13.00
CA ARG A 81 3.15 -10.19 -13.51
C ARG A 81 3.05 -9.15 -12.39
N LYS A 82 2.50 -9.53 -11.23
CA LYS A 82 2.38 -8.64 -10.07
C LYS A 82 3.70 -8.50 -9.29
N GLY A 83 4.50 -9.56 -9.14
CA GLY A 83 5.78 -9.52 -8.42
C GLY A 83 6.93 -8.84 -9.18
N GLU A 84 6.78 -8.59 -10.48
CA GLU A 84 7.74 -7.86 -11.32
C GLU A 84 7.51 -6.34 -11.34
N ARG A 85 6.53 -5.82 -10.58
CA ARG A 85 6.20 -4.40 -10.45
C ARG A 85 6.39 -3.92 -9.01
#